data_AF-A0A7M7GPY2-F1
#
_entry.id   AF-A0A7M7GPY2-F1
#
_cell.length_a   1.000
_cell.length_b   1.000
_cell.length_c   1.000
_cell.angle_alpha   90.00
_cell.angle_beta   90.00
_cell.angle_gamma   90.00
#
_symmetry.space_group_name_H-M   'P 1'
#
loop_
_entity.id
_entity.type
_entity.pdbx_description
1 polymer ?
#
loop_
_entity_poly.entity_id
_entity_poly.type
_entity_poly.pdbx_seq_one_letter_code
_entity_poly.pdbx_strand_id
1 'polypeptide(L)'
;MSDSEKEDDPKTTGPVDNAWSLEIPSFKPEDNPNRLLQESSFATLFPKYREQYLKEHWPLIQKALDDYAIKAELDFIEGSMTVKTTRKTWDPYIIIKARDMIKLMSRSVPFEQAVRVLQDDISSDIIKISSFVRNREKFVKRRQRLIGPKGCTLKSIELLTNCYVLVQGQTVAALGPYRSLPLVRRIVEDTMKNIHPIYNIKALMIKRELAKDPKLKNENWERFLPKFNSKNINKRKQPKNKKEKKPYTPFPPPQQESKIDKMISTGEYFLNEQQKRAKKKREQDIKHQEAEKRRQERRAQAFVPPEEASKEKKEEKDDINLDEFKKKVNNALKKRSAKS
;
A
#
# COMPACT_ATOMS: atom_id res chain seq x y z
N MET A 1 56.55 33.67 -11.74
CA MET A 1 56.18 33.74 -13.16
C MET A 1 55.30 32.54 -13.48
N SER A 2 53.99 32.74 -13.36
CA SER A 2 52.93 32.01 -14.08
C SER A 2 51.59 32.58 -13.59
N ASP A 3 51.37 33.87 -13.86
CA ASP A 3 50.02 34.40 -13.91
C ASP A 3 49.32 33.66 -15.05
N SER A 4 48.30 32.90 -14.71
CA SER A 4 47.35 32.37 -15.70
C SER A 4 46.07 33.14 -15.51
N GLU A 5 45.96 34.19 -16.30
CA GLU A 5 44.77 34.97 -16.58
C GLU A 5 43.61 34.00 -16.83
N LYS A 6 42.66 33.95 -15.90
CA LYS A 6 41.34 33.39 -16.19
C LYS A 6 40.59 34.47 -16.94
N GLU A 7 40.45 34.27 -18.25
CA GLU A 7 39.53 35.03 -19.09
C GLU A 7 38.16 35.05 -18.41
N ASP A 8 37.70 36.25 -18.04
CA ASP A 8 36.32 36.51 -17.64
C ASP A 8 35.45 36.26 -18.87
N ASP A 9 34.87 35.05 -18.97
CA ASP A 9 33.86 34.75 -19.97
C ASP A 9 32.75 35.82 -19.92
N PRO A 10 32.33 36.38 -21.07
CA PRO A 10 31.34 37.44 -21.11
C PRO A 10 30.04 36.91 -20.50
N LYS A 11 29.64 37.49 -19.36
CA LYS A 11 28.36 37.20 -18.69
C LYS A 11 27.23 37.34 -19.70
N THR A 12 26.75 36.21 -20.23
CA THR A 12 25.63 36.16 -21.16
C THR A 12 24.41 36.69 -20.44
N THR A 13 24.07 37.95 -20.69
CA THR A 13 22.92 38.66 -20.13
C THR A 13 21.63 38.40 -20.92
N GLY A 14 21.69 37.51 -21.92
CA GLY A 14 20.53 37.06 -22.70
C GLY A 14 19.80 35.85 -22.09
N PRO A 15 18.57 35.55 -22.53
CA PRO A 15 17.85 34.34 -22.13
C PRO A 15 18.65 33.09 -22.54
N VAL A 16 19.05 32.28 -21.57
CA VAL A 16 19.74 31.01 -21.83
C VAL A 16 18.71 29.90 -22.02
N ASP A 17 18.76 29.20 -23.15
CA ASP A 17 17.83 28.11 -23.50
C ASP A 17 17.80 26.99 -22.45
N ASN A 18 18.91 26.75 -21.75
CA ASN A 18 19.02 25.83 -20.63
C ASN A 18 19.47 26.56 -19.36
N ALA A 19 18.52 26.88 -18.48
CA ALA A 19 18.79 27.49 -17.18
C ALA A 19 19.79 26.70 -16.29
N TRP A 20 19.98 25.41 -16.58
CA TRP A 20 20.89 24.51 -15.86
C TRP A 20 22.32 24.47 -16.43
N SER A 21 22.58 25.14 -17.54
CA SER A 21 23.91 25.25 -18.14
C SER A 21 24.65 26.52 -17.69
N LEU A 22 24.00 27.36 -16.89
CA LEU A 22 24.61 28.54 -16.28
C LEU A 22 25.55 28.09 -15.16
N GLU A 23 26.83 28.34 -15.34
CA GLU A 23 27.81 28.18 -14.27
C GLU A 23 27.64 29.33 -13.28
N ILE A 24 27.22 29.00 -12.06
CA ILE A 24 27.08 29.98 -10.99
C ILE A 24 28.50 30.25 -10.47
N PRO A 25 28.95 31.52 -10.41
CA PRO A 25 30.28 31.83 -9.91
C PRO A 25 30.42 31.36 -8.46
N SER A 26 31.53 30.68 -8.16
CA SER A 26 31.85 30.23 -6.81
C SER A 26 31.97 31.44 -5.88
N PHE A 27 31.27 31.41 -4.75
CA PHE A 27 31.45 32.43 -3.72
C PHE A 27 32.88 32.35 -3.19
N LYS A 28 33.58 33.48 -3.05
CA LYS A 28 34.94 33.56 -2.52
C LYS A 28 34.96 34.29 -1.17
N PRO A 29 36.02 34.12 -0.36
CA PRO A 29 36.19 34.89 0.87
C PRO A 29 36.17 36.41 0.67
N GLU A 30 36.59 36.88 -0.51
CA GLU A 30 36.62 38.30 -0.89
C GLU A 30 35.22 38.90 -1.06
N ASP A 31 34.21 38.08 -1.41
CA ASP A 31 32.83 38.52 -1.66
C ASP A 31 32.08 38.89 -0.37
N ASN A 32 32.59 38.45 0.80
CA ASN A 32 32.01 38.78 2.10
C ASN A 32 33.01 39.49 3.03
N PRO A 33 33.30 40.78 2.80
CA PRO A 33 34.23 41.54 3.63
C PRO A 33 33.70 41.78 5.05
N ASN A 34 32.38 41.85 5.22
CA ASN A 34 31.73 42.23 6.48
C ASN A 34 31.51 41.06 7.45
N ARG A 35 31.82 39.82 7.04
CA ARG A 35 31.69 38.58 7.84
C ARG A 35 30.27 38.33 8.36
N LEU A 36 30.06 37.17 8.99
CA LEU A 36 28.79 36.85 9.64
C LEU A 36 28.70 37.51 11.03
N LEU A 37 27.57 38.17 11.29
CA LEU A 37 27.29 38.86 12.56
C LEU A 37 26.88 37.90 13.69
N GLN A 38 26.11 36.87 13.35
CA GLN A 38 25.53 35.93 14.31
C GLN A 38 26.03 34.52 14.09
N GLU A 39 26.04 33.73 15.16
CA GLU A 39 26.39 32.32 15.12
C GLU A 39 25.17 31.47 14.76
N SER A 40 25.33 30.61 13.75
CA SER A 40 24.42 29.53 13.41
C SER A 40 24.99 28.21 13.90
N SER A 41 24.17 27.42 14.59
CA SER A 41 24.54 26.10 15.13
C SER A 41 23.50 25.06 14.73
N PHE A 42 23.96 23.90 14.25
CA PHE A 42 23.11 22.74 13.98
C PHE A 42 23.69 21.49 14.64
N ALA A 43 22.82 20.73 15.30
CA ALA A 43 23.15 19.46 15.90
C ALA A 43 22.37 18.31 15.26
N THR A 44 22.98 17.14 15.17
CA THR A 44 22.35 15.90 14.72
C THR A 44 22.74 14.73 15.61
N LEU A 45 21.75 13.96 16.04
CA LEU A 45 21.97 12.74 16.82
C LEU A 45 22.39 11.59 15.90
N PHE A 46 23.31 10.74 16.37
CA PHE A 46 23.73 9.54 15.67
C PHE A 46 23.49 8.27 16.51
N PRO A 47 23.25 7.11 15.87
CA PRO A 47 23.11 5.86 16.59
C PRO A 47 24.43 5.38 17.21
N LYS A 48 24.36 4.76 18.39
CA LYS A 48 25.54 4.24 19.13
C LYS A 48 26.50 3.37 18.30
N TYR A 49 25.98 2.53 17.39
CA TYR A 49 26.83 1.69 16.55
C TYR A 49 27.74 2.48 15.58
N ARG A 50 27.44 3.77 15.35
CA ARG A 50 28.17 4.63 14.42
C ARG A 50 29.35 5.35 15.08
N GLU A 51 29.40 5.33 16.41
CA GLU A 51 30.37 6.05 17.25
C GLU A 51 31.83 5.74 16.89
N GLN A 52 32.18 4.46 16.75
CA GLN A 52 33.56 4.03 16.48
C GLN A 52 34.10 4.65 15.18
N TYR A 53 33.31 4.59 14.11
CA TYR A 53 33.72 5.18 12.83
C TYR A 53 33.81 6.69 12.91
N LEU A 54 32.86 7.35 13.58
CA LEU A 54 32.88 8.80 13.72
C LEU A 54 34.13 9.24 14.47
N LYS A 55 34.52 8.52 15.53
CA LYS A 55 35.75 8.77 16.27
C LYS A 55 37.01 8.65 15.40
N GLU A 56 37.09 7.60 14.58
CA GLU A 56 38.25 7.35 13.70
C GLU A 56 38.38 8.42 12.60
N HIS A 57 37.27 8.84 12.00
CA HIS A 57 37.27 9.79 10.88
C HIS A 57 37.02 11.25 11.29
N TRP A 58 36.76 11.56 12.57
CA TRP A 58 36.49 12.92 13.06
C TRP A 58 37.58 13.94 12.69
N PRO A 59 38.89 13.64 12.79
CA PRO A 59 39.92 14.60 12.41
C PRO A 59 39.86 15.00 10.94
N LEU A 60 39.40 14.11 10.06
CA LEU A 60 39.22 14.40 8.63
C LEU A 60 38.02 15.32 8.41
N ILE A 61 36.95 15.13 9.18
CA ILE A 61 35.75 15.97 9.16
C ILE A 61 36.07 17.39 9.62
N GLN A 62 36.86 17.53 10.68
CA GLN A 62 37.31 18.84 11.16
C GLN A 62 38.13 19.55 10.10
N LYS A 63 39.14 18.91 9.51
CA LYS A 63 39.95 19.49 8.43
C LYS A 63 39.09 19.98 7.25
N ALA A 64 38.16 19.15 6.77
CA ALA A 64 37.30 19.50 5.64
C ALA A 64 36.35 20.68 5.94
N LEU A 65 35.94 20.88 7.20
CA LEU A 65 35.09 22.00 7.60
C LEU A 65 35.89 23.24 8.00
N ASP A 66 37.12 23.06 8.47
CA ASP A 66 38.06 24.14 8.82
C ASP A 66 38.45 24.95 7.57
N ASP A 67 38.53 24.32 6.38
CA ASP A 67 38.74 25.00 5.10
C ASP A 67 37.67 26.08 4.82
N TYR A 68 36.46 25.90 5.36
CA TYR A 68 35.36 26.86 5.29
C TYR A 68 35.16 27.66 6.58
N ALA A 69 36.10 27.54 7.53
CA ALA A 69 36.04 28.13 8.86
C ALA A 69 34.77 27.76 9.66
N ILE A 70 34.29 26.52 9.53
CA ILE A 70 33.19 25.96 10.33
C ILE A 70 33.79 25.08 11.44
N LYS A 71 33.35 25.31 12.69
CA LYS A 71 33.76 24.50 13.82
C LYS A 71 32.86 23.26 13.94
N ALA A 72 33.47 22.08 14.06
CA ALA A 72 32.76 20.82 14.29
C ALA A 72 33.12 20.20 15.64
N GLU A 73 32.10 19.86 16.42
CA GLU A 73 32.19 19.24 17.75
C GLU A 73 31.45 17.89 17.75
N LEU A 74 32.05 16.89 18.38
CA LEU A 74 31.50 15.54 18.54
C LEU A 74 31.32 15.25 20.03
N ASP A 75 30.08 14.96 20.43
CA ASP A 75 29.76 14.55 21.80
C ASP A 75 29.39 13.06 21.85
N PHE A 76 30.16 12.31 22.65
CA PHE A 76 29.96 10.88 22.88
C PHE A 76 28.93 10.58 23.98
N ILE A 77 28.69 11.52 24.90
CA ILE A 77 27.76 11.33 26.01
C ILE A 77 26.33 11.44 25.49
N GLU A 78 26.02 12.53 24.78
CA GLU A 78 24.72 12.71 24.13
C GLU A 78 24.59 11.91 22.83
N GLY A 79 25.71 11.53 22.21
CA GLY A 79 25.72 10.91 20.88
C GLY A 79 25.29 11.89 19.79
N SER A 80 25.83 13.11 19.84
CA SER A 80 25.47 14.23 18.96
C SER A 80 26.69 14.76 18.19
N MET A 81 26.47 15.18 16.94
CA MET A 81 27.42 15.91 16.13
C MET A 81 26.90 17.33 15.95
N THR A 82 27.72 18.32 16.24
CA THR A 82 27.36 19.73 16.16
C THR A 82 28.29 20.48 15.22
N VAL A 83 27.73 21.31 14.35
CA VAL A 83 28.47 22.23 13.46
C VAL A 83 28.05 23.66 13.76
N LYS A 84 29.04 24.56 13.88
CA LYS A 84 28.86 25.96 14.26
C LYS A 84 29.62 26.87 13.30
N THR A 85 28.98 27.95 12.86
CA THR A 85 29.69 29.01 12.12
C THR A 85 30.61 29.77 13.06
N THR A 86 31.74 30.24 12.56
CA THR A 86 32.64 31.13 13.31
C THR A 86 32.59 32.55 12.74
N ARG A 87 33.22 33.50 13.44
CA ARG A 87 33.39 34.87 12.91
C ARG A 87 34.23 34.93 11.63
N LYS A 88 34.94 33.85 11.28
CA LYS A 88 35.77 33.76 10.07
C LYS A 88 35.06 33.07 8.91
N THR A 89 33.87 32.51 9.14
CA THR A 89 33.06 31.91 8.07
C THR A 89 32.66 33.00 7.09
N TRP A 90 33.01 32.80 5.83
CA TRP A 90 32.77 33.77 4.76
C TRP A 90 31.50 33.41 3.97
N ASP A 91 31.28 32.14 3.65
CA ASP A 91 30.07 31.68 2.95
C ASP A 91 28.87 31.56 3.94
N PRO A 92 27.76 32.28 3.74
CA PRO A 92 26.57 32.15 4.58
C PRO A 92 25.83 30.82 4.42
N TYR A 93 25.91 30.16 3.26
CA TYR A 93 25.16 28.93 2.97
C TYR A 93 25.92 27.65 3.34
N ILE A 94 27.25 27.70 3.48
CA ILE A 94 28.05 26.50 3.78
C ILE A 94 27.61 25.77 5.06
N ILE A 95 27.05 26.48 6.04
CA ILE A 95 26.54 25.87 7.28
C ILE A 95 25.37 24.91 7.02
N ILE A 96 24.55 25.18 6.00
CA ILE A 96 23.46 24.31 5.58
C ILE A 96 24.00 23.01 5.00
N LYS A 97 25.07 23.10 4.20
CA LYS A 97 25.75 21.93 3.63
C LYS A 97 26.49 21.12 4.69
N ALA A 98 27.15 21.79 5.64
CA ALA A 98 27.80 21.14 6.78
C ALA A 98 26.78 20.37 7.64
N ARG A 99 25.60 20.95 7.87
CA ARG A 99 24.47 20.26 8.51
C ARG A 99 24.06 19.02 7.73
N ASP A 100 23.96 19.12 6.42
CA ASP A 100 23.52 17.99 5.60
C ASP A 100 24.60 16.89 5.53
N MET A 101 25.89 17.25 5.55
CA MET A 101 27.01 16.33 5.71
C MET A 101 26.91 15.53 7.02
N ILE A 102 26.72 16.18 8.18
CA ILE A 102 26.57 15.47 9.47
C ILE A 102 25.30 14.60 9.50
N LYS A 103 24.21 15.04 8.87
CA LYS A 103 23.01 14.20 8.69
C LYS A 103 23.30 12.95 7.87
N LEU A 104 24.05 13.03 6.78
CA LEU A 104 24.41 11.85 5.98
C LEU A 104 25.30 10.88 6.75
N MET A 105 26.26 11.38 7.53
CA MET A 105 27.12 10.55 8.36
C MET A 105 26.33 9.82 9.45
N SER A 106 25.30 10.47 10.03
CA SER A 106 24.35 9.84 10.95
C SER A 106 23.59 8.67 10.31
N ARG A 107 23.38 8.74 8.97
CA ARG A 107 22.78 7.68 8.14
C ARG A 107 23.82 6.73 7.54
N SER A 108 24.98 6.62 8.18
CA SER A 108 26.08 5.71 7.84
C SER A 108 26.60 5.83 6.40
N VAL A 109 26.49 7.02 5.81
CA VAL A 109 27.25 7.33 4.60
C VAL A 109 28.73 7.48 4.98
N PRO A 110 29.66 6.88 4.21
CA PRO A 110 31.10 7.06 4.43
C PRO A 110 31.53 8.52 4.26
N PHE A 111 32.58 8.92 4.97
CA PHE A 111 33.13 10.27 4.95
C PHE A 111 33.48 10.75 3.54
N GLU A 112 34.21 9.93 2.77
CA GLU A 112 34.64 10.24 1.39
C GLU A 112 33.48 10.70 0.50
N GLN A 113 32.32 10.08 0.71
CA GLN A 113 31.14 10.40 -0.06
C GLN A 113 30.35 11.56 0.56
N ALA A 114 30.31 11.68 1.88
CA ALA A 114 29.61 12.76 2.57
C ALA A 114 30.24 14.15 2.32
N VAL A 115 31.57 14.24 2.23
CA VAL A 115 32.29 15.51 1.97
C VAL A 115 31.88 16.16 0.66
N ARG A 116 31.49 15.37 -0.33
CA ARG A 116 31.05 15.87 -1.64
C ARG A 116 29.84 16.81 -1.55
N VAL A 117 29.04 16.76 -0.48
CA VAL A 117 27.93 17.71 -0.23
C VAL A 117 28.40 19.16 -0.11
N LEU A 118 29.66 19.38 0.28
CA LEU A 118 30.19 20.74 0.46
C LEU A 118 30.32 21.46 -0.89
N GLN A 119 30.44 20.73 -2.01
CA GLN A 119 30.49 21.27 -3.36
C GLN A 119 29.12 21.86 -3.78
N ASP A 120 29.10 22.87 -4.65
CA ASP A 120 27.87 23.58 -5.05
C ASP A 120 26.92 22.73 -5.91
N ASP A 121 27.43 21.88 -6.80
CA ASP A 121 26.61 21.10 -7.72
C ASP A 121 25.92 19.89 -7.06
N ILE A 122 26.39 19.50 -5.87
CA ILE A 122 26.00 18.27 -5.19
C ILE A 122 25.13 18.59 -3.99
N SER A 123 23.95 17.99 -3.97
CA SER A 123 23.05 18.04 -2.83
C SER A 123 22.77 16.65 -2.29
N SER A 124 22.12 16.61 -1.14
CA SER A 124 21.75 15.36 -0.48
C SER A 124 20.25 15.28 -0.25
N ASP A 125 19.73 14.05 -0.24
CA ASP A 125 18.33 13.78 0.04
C ASP A 125 18.17 12.55 0.95
N ILE A 126 17.40 12.69 2.03
CA ILE A 126 17.11 11.60 2.97
C ILE A 126 15.64 11.20 2.83
N ILE A 127 15.41 10.08 2.14
CA ILE A 127 14.08 9.58 1.83
C ILE A 127 13.62 8.63 2.92
N LYS A 128 12.56 9.00 3.65
CA LYS A 128 11.94 8.16 4.67
C LYS A 128 11.08 7.09 4.03
N ILE A 129 11.45 5.81 4.19
CA ILE A 129 10.73 4.68 3.60
C ILE A 129 9.81 3.93 4.58
N SER A 130 9.88 4.22 5.88
CA SER A 130 9.12 3.47 6.90
C SER A 130 7.61 3.64 6.83
N SER A 131 7.10 4.80 6.41
CA SER A 131 5.66 5.09 6.38
C SER A 131 4.90 4.41 5.24
N PHE A 132 5.59 3.86 4.24
CA PHE A 132 4.92 3.33 3.04
C PHE A 132 4.29 1.95 3.23
N VAL A 133 4.81 1.12 4.15
CA VAL A 133 4.40 -0.28 4.28
C VAL A 133 4.14 -0.62 5.74
N ARG A 134 2.89 -1.01 6.06
CA ARG A 134 2.49 -1.38 7.43
C ARG A 134 3.11 -2.69 7.91
N ASN A 135 3.22 -3.69 7.04
CA ASN A 135 3.73 -5.01 7.42
C ASN A 135 5.25 -5.08 7.27
N ARG A 136 5.94 -5.42 8.36
CA ARG A 136 7.41 -5.50 8.45
C ARG A 136 8.02 -6.45 7.42
N GLU A 137 7.43 -7.61 7.16
CA GLU A 137 7.96 -8.56 6.17
C GLU A 137 7.91 -8.00 4.76
N LYS A 138 6.79 -7.36 4.40
CA LYS A 138 6.63 -6.71 3.09
C LYS A 138 7.61 -5.55 2.95
N PHE A 139 7.85 -4.80 4.03
CA PHE A 139 8.84 -3.72 4.06
C PHE A 139 10.24 -4.25 3.78
N VAL A 140 10.68 -5.31 4.47
CA VAL A 140 12.01 -5.92 4.25
C VAL A 140 12.14 -6.45 2.82
N LYS A 141 11.12 -7.13 2.29
CA LYS A 141 11.12 -7.62 0.90
C LYS A 141 11.19 -6.49 -0.14
N ARG A 142 10.45 -5.39 0.05
CA ARG A 142 10.50 -4.22 -0.86
C ARG A 142 11.81 -3.43 -0.74
N ARG A 143 12.35 -3.28 0.46
CA ARG A 143 13.67 -2.69 0.70
C ARG A 143 14.77 -3.52 0.03
N GLN A 144 14.74 -4.84 0.20
CA GLN A 144 15.71 -5.73 -0.45
C GLN A 144 15.58 -5.69 -1.98
N ARG A 145 14.37 -5.55 -2.51
CA ARG A 145 14.13 -5.35 -3.94
C ARG A 145 14.79 -4.08 -4.50
N LEU A 146 14.85 -3.00 -3.71
CA LEU A 146 15.53 -1.76 -4.10
C LEU A 146 17.05 -1.96 -4.25
N ILE A 147 17.65 -2.76 -3.34
CA ILE A 147 19.07 -3.14 -3.42
C ILE A 147 19.30 -4.07 -4.62
N GLY A 148 18.41 -5.05 -4.79
CA GLY A 148 18.50 -6.08 -5.81
C GLY A 148 19.48 -7.21 -5.46
N PRO A 149 19.55 -8.26 -6.29
CA PRO A 149 20.54 -9.32 -6.13
C PRO A 149 21.95 -8.75 -6.29
N LYS A 150 22.86 -9.09 -5.37
CA LYS A 150 24.25 -8.59 -5.35
C LYS A 150 24.41 -7.06 -5.45
N GLY A 151 23.37 -6.28 -5.12
CA GLY A 151 23.39 -4.82 -5.26
C GLY A 151 23.30 -4.29 -6.70
N CYS A 152 23.02 -5.14 -7.69
CA CYS A 152 23.02 -4.73 -9.11
C CYS A 152 21.97 -3.65 -9.41
N THR A 153 20.78 -3.72 -8.78
CA THR A 153 19.71 -2.73 -8.97
C THR A 153 20.11 -1.38 -8.40
N LEU A 154 20.67 -1.37 -7.19
CA LEU A 154 21.21 -0.16 -6.58
C LEU A 154 22.30 0.46 -7.46
N LYS A 155 23.27 -0.34 -7.91
CA LYS A 155 24.36 0.15 -8.74
C LYS A 155 23.89 0.69 -10.09
N SER A 156 22.86 0.09 -10.67
CA SER A 156 22.25 0.59 -11.91
C SER A 156 21.60 1.95 -11.70
N ILE A 157 20.93 2.19 -10.56
CA ILE A 157 20.37 3.50 -10.21
C ILE A 157 21.51 4.52 -10.09
N GLU A 158 22.58 4.18 -9.36
CA GLU A 158 23.74 5.06 -9.20
C GLU A 158 24.36 5.50 -10.53
N LEU A 159 24.61 4.55 -11.44
CA LEU A 159 25.23 4.82 -12.74
C LEU A 159 24.31 5.62 -13.68
N LEU A 160 23.00 5.41 -13.60
CA LEU A 160 22.05 6.12 -14.45
C LEU A 160 21.83 7.56 -13.99
N THR A 161 21.78 7.79 -12.67
CA THR A 161 21.49 9.11 -12.09
C THR A 161 22.74 9.88 -11.68
N ASN A 162 23.94 9.29 -11.75
CA ASN A 162 25.19 9.83 -11.19
C ASN A 162 25.04 10.20 -9.72
N CYS A 163 24.20 9.46 -8.99
CA CYS A 163 24.03 9.63 -7.55
C CYS A 163 24.70 8.49 -6.81
N TYR A 164 25.09 8.73 -5.58
CA TYR A 164 25.37 7.69 -4.61
C TYR A 164 24.11 7.41 -3.79
N VAL A 165 23.74 6.15 -3.63
CA VAL A 165 22.51 5.77 -2.94
C VAL A 165 22.81 4.72 -1.90
N LEU A 166 22.53 5.02 -0.64
CA LEU A 166 22.71 4.10 0.48
C LEU A 166 21.36 3.76 1.11
N VAL A 167 21.02 2.48 1.08
CA VAL A 167 19.79 1.95 1.68
C VAL A 167 20.11 1.40 3.06
N GLN A 168 19.69 2.12 4.12
CA GLN A 168 19.92 1.68 5.50
C GLN A 168 18.67 1.81 6.37
N GLY A 169 18.32 0.70 7.04
CA GLY A 169 17.24 0.69 8.01
C GLY A 169 15.90 1.10 7.42
N GLN A 170 15.41 2.26 7.85
CA GLN A 170 14.11 2.85 7.49
C GLN A 170 14.23 4.07 6.56
N THR A 171 15.44 4.37 6.09
CA THR A 171 15.72 5.52 5.24
C THR A 171 16.59 5.11 4.06
N VAL A 172 16.49 5.87 2.97
CA VAL A 172 17.41 5.80 1.85
C VAL A 172 18.09 7.16 1.75
N ALA A 173 19.40 7.19 1.92
CA ALA A 173 20.19 8.39 1.70
C ALA A 173 20.62 8.42 0.22
N ALA A 174 20.43 9.55 -0.43
CA ALA A 174 20.88 9.80 -1.80
C ALA A 174 21.76 11.06 -1.81
N LEU A 175 22.79 11.05 -2.64
CA LEU A 175 23.71 12.15 -2.82
C LEU A 175 23.99 12.32 -4.30
N GLY A 176 23.93 13.53 -4.83
CA GLY A 176 24.32 13.81 -6.21
C GLY A 176 23.74 15.11 -6.75
N PRO A 177 23.70 15.26 -8.09
CA PRO A 177 23.21 16.47 -8.73
C PRO A 177 21.72 16.72 -8.45
N TYR A 178 21.33 17.99 -8.38
CA TYR A 178 19.96 18.42 -8.12
C TYR A 178 18.92 17.80 -9.06
N ARG A 179 19.23 17.68 -10.36
CA ARG A 179 18.31 17.08 -11.36
C ARG A 179 18.02 15.61 -11.09
N SER A 180 18.97 14.91 -10.50
CA SER A 180 18.95 13.46 -10.33
C SER A 180 18.28 13.01 -9.03
N LEU A 181 18.36 13.80 -7.96
CA LEU A 181 17.78 13.45 -6.67
C LEU A 181 16.25 13.23 -6.72
N PRO A 182 15.43 14.07 -7.38
CA PRO A 182 14.00 13.82 -7.53
C PRO A 182 13.70 12.52 -8.29
N LEU A 183 14.55 12.14 -9.26
CA LEU A 183 14.41 10.88 -9.99
C LEU A 183 14.65 9.69 -9.05
N VAL A 184 15.72 9.73 -8.24
CA VAL A 184 16.01 8.70 -7.24
C VAL A 184 14.86 8.61 -6.23
N ARG A 185 14.39 9.75 -5.71
CA ARG A 185 13.24 9.82 -4.81
C ARG A 185 12.01 9.14 -5.39
N ARG A 186 11.66 9.45 -6.64
CA ARG A 186 10.53 8.81 -7.33
C ARG A 186 10.72 7.29 -7.44
N ILE A 187 11.91 6.82 -7.80
CA ILE A 187 12.21 5.38 -7.87
C ILE A 187 12.00 4.69 -6.52
N VAL A 188 12.52 5.29 -5.45
CA VAL A 188 12.42 4.74 -4.09
C VAL A 188 10.96 4.70 -3.64
N GLU A 189 10.22 5.80 -3.82
CA GLU A 189 8.80 5.89 -3.45
C GLU A 189 7.94 4.89 -4.24
N ASP A 190 8.12 4.80 -5.56
CA ASP A 190 7.40 3.86 -6.43
C ASP A 190 7.70 2.40 -6.05
N THR A 191 8.96 2.11 -5.72
CA THR A 191 9.38 0.78 -5.25
C THR A 191 8.66 0.40 -3.95
N MET A 192 8.52 1.37 -3.04
CA MET A 192 7.77 1.18 -1.80
C MET A 192 6.25 1.10 -2.05
N LYS A 193 5.73 1.73 -3.11
CA LYS A 193 4.33 1.63 -3.58
C LYS A 193 4.04 0.38 -4.43
N ASN A 194 4.91 -0.63 -4.39
CA ASN A 194 4.77 -1.93 -5.07
C ASN A 194 5.07 -1.96 -6.57
N ILE A 195 5.60 -0.88 -7.14
CA ILE A 195 6.14 -0.90 -8.51
C ILE A 195 7.55 -1.52 -8.43
N HIS A 196 7.99 -2.27 -9.45
CA HIS A 196 9.34 -2.84 -9.43
C HIS A 196 10.36 -1.80 -9.93
N PRO A 197 11.51 -1.60 -9.26
CA PRO A 197 12.49 -0.56 -9.65
C PRO A 197 13.01 -0.74 -11.07
N ILE A 198 13.05 -1.98 -11.58
CA ILE A 198 13.47 -2.29 -12.96
C ILE A 198 12.66 -1.54 -14.02
N TYR A 199 11.38 -1.22 -13.77
CA TYR A 199 10.57 -0.45 -14.71
C TYR A 199 11.06 0.99 -14.80
N ASN A 200 11.38 1.60 -13.65
CA ASN A 200 11.91 2.95 -13.62
C ASN A 200 13.35 3.00 -14.16
N ILE A 201 14.16 1.97 -13.93
CA ILE A 201 15.50 1.83 -14.54
C ILE A 201 15.38 1.77 -16.06
N LYS A 202 14.52 0.91 -16.61
CA LYS A 202 14.28 0.86 -18.07
C LYS A 202 13.79 2.19 -18.62
N ALA A 203 12.86 2.84 -17.92
CA ALA A 203 12.39 4.16 -18.32
C ALA A 203 13.52 5.21 -18.32
N LEU A 204 14.42 5.18 -17.33
CA LEU A 204 15.59 6.08 -17.29
C LEU A 204 16.59 5.79 -18.41
N MET A 205 16.84 4.51 -18.72
CA MET A 205 17.70 4.13 -19.85
C MET A 205 17.14 4.70 -21.17
N ILE A 206 15.84 4.51 -21.41
CA ILE A 206 15.18 5.04 -22.62
C ILE A 206 15.23 6.57 -22.63
N LYS A 207 14.95 7.25 -21.51
CA LYS A 207 15.06 8.71 -21.43
C LYS A 207 16.47 9.21 -21.72
N ARG A 208 17.50 8.49 -21.26
CA ARG A 208 18.90 8.87 -21.49
C ARG A 208 19.29 8.71 -22.95
N GLU A 209 18.80 7.68 -23.64
CA GLU A 209 19.00 7.54 -25.09
C GLU A 209 18.23 8.61 -25.89
N LEU A 210 16.94 8.82 -25.58
CA LEU A 210 16.12 9.85 -26.24
C LEU A 210 16.67 11.27 -26.04
N ALA A 211 17.30 11.54 -24.90
CA ALA A 211 17.91 12.84 -24.62
C ALA A 211 19.15 13.15 -25.50
N LYS A 212 19.80 12.12 -26.07
CA LYS A 212 20.92 12.30 -27.00
C LYS A 212 20.44 12.83 -28.35
N ASP A 213 19.23 12.48 -28.76
CA ASP A 213 18.67 12.86 -30.05
C ASP A 213 18.20 14.33 -30.02
N PRO A 214 18.80 15.24 -30.82
CA PRO A 214 18.44 16.66 -30.78
C PRO A 214 17.02 16.94 -31.31
N LYS A 215 16.51 16.09 -32.20
CA LYS A 215 15.19 16.26 -32.84
C LYS A 215 14.03 16.10 -31.86
N LEU A 216 14.16 15.22 -30.85
CA LEU A 216 13.09 14.89 -29.91
C LEU A 216 13.12 15.73 -28.62
N LYS A 217 14.04 16.68 -28.46
CA LYS A 217 14.21 17.45 -27.21
C LYS A 217 12.93 18.18 -26.75
N ASN A 218 12.14 18.69 -27.70
CA ASN A 218 10.95 19.49 -27.42
C ASN A 218 9.63 18.67 -27.48
N GLU A 219 9.72 17.37 -27.78
CA GLU A 219 8.56 16.50 -27.90
C GLU A 219 8.26 15.75 -26.60
N ASN A 220 6.99 15.39 -26.38
CA ASN A 220 6.61 14.56 -25.24
C ASN A 220 7.04 13.09 -25.44
N TRP A 221 7.92 12.59 -24.57
CA TRP A 221 8.47 11.22 -24.65
C TRP A 221 7.55 10.12 -24.10
N GLU A 222 6.37 10.43 -23.57
CA GLU A 222 5.47 9.43 -22.98
C GLU A 222 5.08 8.26 -23.91
N ARG A 223 5.10 8.49 -25.23
CA ARG A 223 4.84 7.46 -26.24
C ARG A 223 5.89 6.36 -26.25
N PHE A 224 7.15 6.71 -25.97
CA PHE A 224 8.29 5.79 -25.99
C PHE A 224 8.52 5.10 -24.64
N LEU A 225 7.92 5.64 -23.57
CA LEU A 225 8.08 5.10 -22.22
C LEU A 225 7.21 3.86 -22.02
N PRO A 226 7.76 2.75 -21.49
CA PRO A 226 6.97 1.57 -21.16
C PRO A 226 5.90 1.88 -20.11
N LYS A 227 4.62 1.78 -20.49
CA LYS A 227 3.48 1.93 -19.58
C LYS A 227 3.14 0.56 -18.97
N PHE A 228 3.51 0.35 -17.70
CA PHE A 228 3.12 -0.86 -16.99
C PHE A 228 1.79 -0.64 -16.27
N ASN A 229 0.68 -0.93 -16.95
CA ASN A 229 -0.62 -0.95 -16.31
C ASN A 229 -0.70 -2.19 -15.42
N SER A 230 -0.98 -2.01 -14.13
CA SER A 230 -1.37 -3.14 -13.31
C SER A 230 -2.64 -3.73 -13.95
N LYS A 231 -2.55 -4.97 -14.42
CA LYS A 231 -3.71 -5.70 -14.89
C LYS A 231 -4.60 -5.96 -13.68
N ASN A 232 -5.44 -4.99 -13.31
CA ASN A 232 -6.51 -5.17 -12.35
C ASN A 232 -7.60 -6.01 -13.04
N ILE A 233 -7.37 -7.32 -13.19
CA ILE A 233 -8.34 -8.30 -13.72
C ILE A 233 -9.42 -8.56 -12.64
N ASN A 234 -9.78 -7.54 -11.87
CA ASN A 234 -10.73 -7.60 -10.77
C ASN A 234 -12.16 -7.53 -11.27
N LYS A 235 -12.47 -8.30 -12.31
CA LYS A 235 -13.83 -8.80 -12.52
C LYS A 235 -13.90 -10.25 -12.04
N ARG A 236 -13.40 -10.50 -10.82
CA ARG A 236 -13.83 -11.70 -10.09
C ARG A 236 -15.31 -11.48 -9.80
N LYS A 237 -16.18 -12.17 -10.55
CA LYS A 237 -17.62 -12.18 -10.29
C LYS A 237 -17.80 -12.51 -8.82
N GLN A 238 -18.47 -11.62 -8.08
CA GLN A 238 -18.77 -11.91 -6.68
C GLN A 238 -19.65 -13.18 -6.65
N PRO A 239 -19.41 -14.11 -5.71
CA PRO A 239 -20.26 -15.29 -5.60
C PRO A 239 -21.70 -14.83 -5.40
N LYS A 240 -22.66 -15.44 -6.12
CA LYS A 240 -24.10 -15.11 -6.01
C LYS A 240 -24.57 -15.19 -4.55
N ASN A 241 -24.02 -16.13 -3.78
CA ASN A 241 -24.29 -16.28 -2.36
C ASN A 241 -23.13 -15.71 -1.53
N LYS A 242 -23.24 -14.43 -1.14
CA LYS A 242 -22.38 -13.87 -0.10
C LYS A 242 -22.95 -14.26 1.25
N LYS A 243 -22.18 -15.00 2.05
CA LYS A 243 -22.50 -15.18 3.47
C LYS A 243 -22.37 -13.82 4.15
N GLU A 244 -23.48 -13.27 4.64
CA GLU A 244 -23.45 -12.06 5.46
C GLU A 244 -22.63 -12.33 6.73
N LYS A 245 -21.78 -11.37 7.11
CA LYS A 245 -21.00 -11.48 8.35
C LYS A 245 -21.94 -11.24 9.53
N LYS A 246 -21.94 -12.16 10.50
CA LYS A 246 -22.69 -11.98 11.75
C LYS A 246 -22.22 -10.71 12.47
N PRO A 247 -23.11 -9.98 13.15
CA PRO A 247 -22.73 -8.80 13.93
C PRO A 247 -21.69 -9.15 15.00
N TYR A 248 -20.76 -8.24 15.25
CA TYR A 248 -19.75 -8.42 16.29
C TYR A 248 -20.42 -8.47 17.66
N THR A 249 -20.35 -9.62 18.33
CA THR A 249 -20.68 -9.76 19.74
C THR A 249 -19.37 -9.83 20.53
N PRO A 250 -19.19 -9.02 21.59
CA PRO A 250 -18.01 -9.10 22.44
C PRO A 250 -18.00 -10.37 23.30
N PHE A 251 -19.16 -11.01 23.47
CA PHE A 251 -19.28 -12.26 24.20
C PHE A 251 -18.96 -13.46 23.29
N PRO A 252 -18.06 -14.37 23.71
CA PRO A 252 -17.82 -15.60 22.98
C PRO A 252 -19.10 -16.46 22.99
N PRO A 253 -19.34 -17.26 21.94
CA PRO A 253 -20.42 -18.24 21.99
C PRO A 253 -20.15 -19.26 23.10
N PRO A 254 -21.19 -19.87 23.69
CA PRO A 254 -21.02 -20.93 24.68
C PRO A 254 -20.20 -22.07 24.07
N GLN A 255 -19.30 -22.66 24.87
CA GLN A 255 -18.57 -23.85 24.46
C GLN A 255 -19.55 -24.99 24.20
N GLN A 256 -19.25 -25.84 23.22
CA GLN A 256 -20.07 -27.03 22.99
C GLN A 256 -19.88 -27.98 24.17
N GLU A 257 -20.97 -28.34 24.83
CA GLU A 257 -20.98 -29.29 25.93
C GLU A 257 -20.32 -30.62 25.53
N SER A 258 -19.49 -31.16 26.41
CA SER A 258 -18.88 -32.47 26.19
C SER A 258 -19.95 -33.57 26.19
N LYS A 259 -19.62 -34.75 25.66
CA LYS A 259 -20.55 -35.90 25.75
C LYS A 259 -20.91 -36.21 27.20
N ILE A 260 -19.96 -36.02 28.13
CA ILE A 260 -20.16 -36.22 29.56
C ILE A 260 -21.14 -35.18 30.10
N ASP A 261 -20.94 -33.90 29.77
CA ASP A 261 -21.82 -32.82 30.24
C ASP A 261 -23.24 -32.98 29.70
N LYS A 262 -23.39 -33.40 28.43
CA LYS A 262 -24.70 -33.76 27.85
C LYS A 262 -25.36 -34.94 28.57
N MET A 263 -24.58 -35.94 28.97
CA MET A 263 -25.09 -37.08 29.74
C MET A 263 -25.46 -36.67 31.18
N ILE A 264 -24.71 -35.75 31.78
CA ILE A 264 -24.99 -35.21 33.12
C ILE A 264 -26.25 -34.34 33.08
N SER A 265 -26.40 -33.47 32.07
CA SER A 265 -27.57 -32.60 31.90
C SER A 265 -28.85 -33.37 31.58
N THR A 266 -28.76 -34.46 30.81
CA THR A 266 -29.88 -35.38 30.55
C THR A 266 -30.18 -36.34 31.71
N GLY A 267 -29.31 -36.41 32.73
CA GLY A 267 -29.41 -37.35 33.84
C GLY A 267 -29.08 -38.81 33.49
N GLU A 268 -28.79 -39.10 32.21
CA GLU A 268 -28.42 -40.44 31.74
C GLU A 268 -27.07 -40.88 32.28
N TYR A 269 -26.20 -39.95 32.67
CA TYR A 269 -24.91 -40.27 33.26
C TYR A 269 -25.04 -41.07 34.56
N PHE A 270 -26.05 -40.75 35.38
CA PHE A 270 -26.26 -41.33 36.70
C PHE A 270 -27.00 -42.68 36.68
N LEU A 271 -27.57 -43.08 35.54
CA LEU A 271 -28.31 -44.34 35.41
C LEU A 271 -27.37 -45.52 35.16
N ASN A 272 -27.57 -46.62 35.89
CA ASN A 272 -26.87 -47.89 35.66
C ASN A 272 -27.28 -48.50 34.31
N GLU A 273 -26.41 -49.33 33.71
CA GLU A 273 -26.69 -49.94 32.40
C GLU A 273 -27.99 -50.74 32.36
N GLN A 274 -28.32 -51.44 33.45
CA GLN A 274 -29.57 -52.19 33.57
C GLN A 274 -30.80 -51.28 33.53
N GLN A 275 -30.73 -50.11 34.18
CA GLN A 275 -31.79 -49.11 34.19
C GLN A 275 -31.95 -48.45 32.82
N LYS A 276 -30.84 -48.17 32.12
CA LYS A 276 -30.85 -47.68 30.73
C LYS A 276 -31.52 -48.68 29.79
N ARG A 277 -31.21 -49.97 29.91
CA ARG A 277 -31.85 -51.03 29.10
C ARG A 277 -33.34 -51.16 29.39
N ALA A 278 -33.75 -51.10 30.66
CA ALA A 278 -35.16 -51.14 31.06
C ALA A 278 -35.94 -49.93 30.51
N LYS A 279 -35.36 -48.73 30.57
CA LYS A 279 -35.96 -47.51 30.01
C LYS A 279 -36.10 -47.62 28.48
N LYS A 280 -35.06 -48.09 27.79
CA LYS A 280 -35.09 -48.32 26.33
C LYS A 280 -36.16 -49.34 25.91
N LYS A 281 -36.34 -50.42 26.69
CA LYS A 281 -37.38 -51.42 26.42
C LYS A 281 -38.78 -50.82 26.59
N ARG A 282 -39.02 -50.07 27.67
CA ARG A 282 -40.29 -49.35 27.87
C ARG A 282 -40.59 -48.38 26.73
N GLU A 283 -39.59 -47.63 26.26
CA GLU A 283 -39.76 -46.73 25.10
C GLU A 283 -40.10 -47.48 23.81
N GLN A 284 -39.52 -48.67 23.60
CA GLN A 284 -39.86 -49.54 22.47
C GLN A 284 -41.30 -50.06 22.59
N ASP A 285 -41.69 -50.54 23.77
CA ASP A 285 -43.04 -51.06 24.02
C ASP A 285 -44.10 -49.97 23.79
N ILE A 286 -43.86 -48.74 24.25
CA ILE A 286 -44.73 -47.58 24.01
C ILE A 286 -44.84 -47.28 22.50
N LYS A 287 -43.72 -47.27 21.77
CA LYS A 287 -43.73 -47.08 20.30
C LYS A 287 -44.49 -48.19 19.58
N HIS A 288 -44.38 -49.43 20.04
CA HIS A 288 -45.12 -50.55 19.50
C HIS A 288 -46.63 -50.38 19.72
N GLN A 289 -47.04 -50.00 20.93
CA GLN A 289 -48.44 -49.71 21.25
C GLN A 289 -49.00 -48.54 20.42
N GLU A 290 -48.23 -47.47 20.23
CA GLU A 290 -48.63 -46.33 19.40
C GLU A 290 -48.76 -46.71 17.92
N ALA A 291 -47.80 -47.47 17.39
CA ALA A 291 -47.87 -47.97 16.02
C ALA A 291 -49.06 -48.93 15.82
N GLU A 292 -49.35 -49.75 16.83
CA GLU A 292 -50.51 -50.65 16.82
C GLU A 292 -51.82 -49.87 16.84
N LYS A 293 -51.95 -48.84 17.70
CA LYS A 293 -53.08 -47.90 17.69
C LYS A 293 -53.22 -47.21 16.34
N ARG A 294 -52.15 -46.65 15.79
CA ARG A 294 -52.17 -46.02 14.45
C ARG A 294 -52.55 -47.00 13.35
N ARG A 295 -52.16 -48.27 13.46
CA ARG A 295 -52.55 -49.33 12.52
C ARG A 295 -54.01 -49.70 12.67
N GLN A 296 -54.53 -49.75 13.90
CA GLN A 296 -55.94 -49.97 14.20
C GLN A 296 -56.79 -48.79 13.72
N GLU A 297 -56.37 -47.54 13.94
CA GLU A 297 -57.02 -46.33 13.41
C GLU A 297 -57.05 -46.33 11.88
N ARG A 298 -55.90 -46.63 11.24
CA ARG A 298 -55.84 -46.74 9.77
C ARG A 298 -56.73 -47.87 9.23
N ARG A 299 -56.84 -48.98 9.96
CA ARG A 299 -57.74 -50.09 9.59
C ARG A 299 -59.20 -49.69 9.80
N ALA A 300 -59.54 -49.05 10.92
CA ALA A 300 -60.88 -48.56 11.22
C ALA A 300 -61.35 -47.50 10.20
N GLN A 301 -60.46 -46.59 9.79
CA GLN A 301 -60.72 -45.63 8.72
C GLN A 301 -61.07 -46.29 7.38
N ALA A 302 -60.56 -47.49 7.09
CA ALA A 302 -60.93 -48.23 5.88
C ALA A 302 -62.30 -48.95 6.00
N PHE A 303 -62.81 -49.14 7.22
CA PHE A 303 -64.12 -49.75 7.49
C PHE A 303 -65.25 -48.74 7.68
N VAL A 304 -64.93 -47.45 7.89
CA VAL A 304 -65.90 -46.36 7.79
C VAL A 304 -66.12 -46.08 6.30
N PRO A 305 -67.33 -46.29 5.76
CA PRO A 305 -67.63 -45.89 4.40
C PRO A 305 -67.31 -44.39 4.25
N PRO A 306 -66.60 -43.97 3.20
CA PRO A 306 -66.44 -42.55 2.94
C PRO A 306 -67.83 -41.92 2.90
N GLU A 307 -68.03 -40.77 3.54
CA GLU A 307 -69.31 -40.06 3.46
C GLU A 307 -69.66 -39.85 1.98
N GLU A 308 -70.66 -40.60 1.51
CA GLU A 308 -71.15 -40.47 0.15
C GLU A 308 -71.86 -39.11 0.09
N ALA A 309 -71.32 -38.18 -0.70
CA ALA A 309 -72.09 -37.03 -1.14
C ALA A 309 -73.37 -37.60 -1.79
N SER A 310 -74.54 -37.28 -1.23
CA SER A 310 -75.81 -37.72 -1.78
C SER A 310 -75.87 -37.32 -3.24
N LYS A 311 -75.70 -38.30 -4.14
CA LYS A 311 -75.94 -38.11 -5.56
C LYS A 311 -77.44 -37.93 -5.71
N GLU A 312 -77.86 -36.68 -5.83
CA GLU A 312 -79.13 -36.36 -6.46
C GLU A 312 -79.22 -37.21 -7.72
N LYS A 313 -80.29 -38.02 -7.80
CA LYS A 313 -80.65 -38.70 -9.05
C LYS A 313 -80.75 -37.61 -10.11
N LYS A 314 -79.90 -37.70 -11.13
CA LYS A 314 -80.12 -37.01 -12.40
C LYS A 314 -81.40 -37.59 -13.01
N GLU A 315 -82.54 -37.04 -12.60
CA GLU A 315 -83.64 -36.85 -13.52
C GLU A 315 -83.10 -35.95 -14.64
N GLU A 316 -83.20 -36.40 -15.88
CA GLU A 316 -83.20 -35.50 -17.03
C GLU A 316 -84.36 -34.52 -16.82
N LYS A 317 -84.05 -33.36 -16.24
CA LYS A 317 -84.87 -32.17 -16.35
C LYS A 317 -84.30 -31.36 -17.51
N ASP A 318 -85.09 -31.26 -18.57
CA ASP A 318 -84.91 -30.32 -19.66
C ASP A 318 -84.78 -28.90 -19.12
N ASP A 319 -83.56 -28.42 -18.95
CA ASP A 319 -83.24 -27.00 -18.76
C ASP A 319 -82.50 -26.47 -19.98
N ILE A 320 -83.14 -26.61 -21.15
CA ILE A 320 -82.90 -25.67 -22.26
C ILE A 320 -83.71 -24.42 -21.92
N ASN A 321 -83.03 -23.35 -21.52
CA ASN A 321 -83.64 -22.07 -21.18
C ASN A 321 -84.25 -21.41 -22.44
N LEU A 322 -85.50 -21.78 -22.76
CA LEU A 322 -86.27 -21.29 -23.92
C LEU A 322 -86.39 -19.76 -23.92
N ASP A 323 -86.36 -19.11 -22.76
CA ASP A 323 -86.49 -17.67 -22.62
C ASP A 323 -85.21 -16.91 -22.96
N GLU A 324 -84.03 -17.46 -22.68
CA GLU A 324 -82.76 -16.89 -23.16
C GLU A 324 -82.58 -17.07 -24.67
N PHE A 325 -83.05 -18.21 -25.22
CA PHE A 325 -83.03 -18.45 -26.65
C PHE A 325 -83.99 -17.51 -27.39
N LYS A 326 -85.23 -17.32 -26.89
CA LYS A 326 -86.20 -16.35 -27.41
C LYS A 326 -85.68 -14.91 -27.31
N LYS A 327 -84.99 -14.54 -26.22
CA LYS A 327 -84.33 -13.22 -26.08
C LYS A 327 -83.17 -13.03 -27.06
N LYS A 328 -82.35 -14.06 -27.32
CA LYS A 328 -81.27 -14.01 -28.33
C LYS A 328 -81.81 -13.90 -29.75
N VAL A 329 -82.89 -14.63 -30.09
CA VAL A 329 -83.55 -14.56 -31.40
C VAL A 329 -84.22 -13.19 -31.61
N ASN A 330 -84.92 -12.65 -30.60
CA ASN A 330 -85.50 -11.30 -30.68
C ASN A 330 -84.44 -10.18 -30.75
N ASN A 331 -83.30 -10.33 -30.07
CA ASN A 331 -82.19 -9.39 -30.19
C ASN A 331 -81.48 -9.49 -31.55
N ALA A 332 -81.42 -10.68 -32.16
CA ALA A 332 -80.89 -10.87 -33.52
C ALA A 332 -81.84 -10.28 -34.58
N LEU A 333 -83.16 -10.40 -34.39
CA LEU A 333 -84.19 -9.78 -35.25
C LEU A 333 -84.18 -8.25 -35.12
N LYS A 334 -84.05 -7.69 -33.91
CA LYS A 334 -83.87 -6.23 -33.68
C LYS A 334 -82.55 -5.68 -34.24
N LYS A 335 -81.47 -6.45 -34.22
CA LYS A 335 -80.19 -6.06 -34.86
C LYS A 335 -80.22 -6.11 -36.39
N ARG A 336 -81.11 -6.91 -36.98
CA ARG A 336 -81.36 -6.92 -38.44
C ARG A 336 -82.29 -5.78 -38.88
N SER A 337 -83.25 -5.36 -38.05
CA SER A 337 -84.12 -4.21 -38.34
C SER A 337 -83.51 -2.84 -38.03
N ALA A 338 -82.33 -2.77 -37.40
CA ALA A 338 -81.58 -1.54 -37.14
C ALA A 338 -80.38 -1.34 -38.10
N LYS A 339 -80.29 -2.17 -39.14
CA LYS A 339 -79.28 -2.09 -40.22
C LYS A 339 -79.92 -2.07 -41.62
N SER A 340 -81.19 -1.65 -41.68
CA SER A 340 -81.96 -1.27 -42.87
C SER A 340 -82.58 0.09 -42.64
#